data_AF-A0A356ST11-F1
#
_entry.id   AF-A0A356ST11-F1
#
_cell.length_a   1.000
_cell.length_b   1.000
_cell.length_c   1.000
_cell.angle_alpha   90.00
_cell.angle_beta   90.00
_cell.angle_gamma   90.00
#
_symmetry.space_group_name_H-M   'P 1'
#
loop_
_entity.id
_entity.type
_entity.pdbx_description
1 polymer ?
#
loop_
_entity_poly.entity_id
_entity_poly.type
_entity_poly.pdbx_seq_one_letter_code
_entity_poly.pdbx_strand_id
1 'polypeptide(L)'
;MTLFYHFDETQPLAGRLAMGVEYDGSRFCGFQRLKHAASVQQAIEDALAKVAGAPVRIHASGRTDSGVHATRQVIHFDPPVQRTEKAWIFGANTNLPRDVA
;
A
#
# COMPACT_ATOMS: atom_id res chain seq x y z
N MET A 1 -16.53 -2.38 20.61
CA MET A 1 -15.17 -2.69 20.14
C MET A 1 -15.14 -4.15 19.75
N THR A 2 -15.42 -4.45 18.48
CA THR A 2 -15.30 -5.81 17.96
C THR A 2 -13.81 -6.10 17.81
N LEU A 3 -13.30 -7.06 18.57
CA LEU A 3 -11.85 -7.34 18.70
C LEU A 3 -11.21 -7.94 17.44
N PHE A 4 -11.99 -8.17 16.38
CA PHE A 4 -11.55 -8.74 15.13
C PHE A 4 -12.26 -8.04 13.98
N TYR A 5 -11.50 -7.33 13.15
CA TYR A 5 -11.98 -6.86 11.85
C TYR A 5 -12.06 -8.09 10.95
N HIS A 6 -13.26 -8.45 10.49
CA HIS A 6 -13.41 -9.51 9.50
C HIS A 6 -13.26 -8.86 8.13
N PHE A 7 -12.13 -9.11 7.47
CA PHE A 7 -11.93 -8.65 6.10
C PHE A 7 -12.80 -9.50 5.18
N ASP A 8 -13.50 -8.85 4.25
CA ASP A 8 -14.31 -9.59 3.28
C ASP A 8 -13.39 -10.43 2.38
N GLU A 9 -13.67 -11.73 2.30
CA GLU A 9 -12.96 -12.71 1.48
C GLU A 9 -13.76 -13.18 0.27
N THR A 10 -15.00 -12.72 0.12
CA THR A 10 -15.99 -13.25 -0.82
C THR A 10 -16.41 -12.23 -1.86
N GLN A 11 -16.55 -10.95 -1.49
CA GLN A 11 -16.97 -9.90 -2.41
C GLN A 11 -15.77 -9.09 -2.90
N PRO A 12 -15.52 -9.07 -4.22
CA PRO A 12 -14.51 -8.19 -4.79
C PRO A 12 -14.91 -6.72 -4.63
N LEU A 13 -13.95 -5.88 -4.28
CA LEU A 13 -14.13 -4.43 -4.23
C LEU A 13 -14.15 -3.84 -5.65
N ALA A 14 -14.99 -2.83 -5.86
CA ALA A 14 -15.12 -2.10 -7.11
C ALA A 14 -14.85 -0.61 -6.93
N GLY A 15 -14.40 0.05 -8.00
CA GLY A 15 -14.07 1.48 -7.99
C GLY A 15 -12.70 1.79 -7.39
N ARG A 16 -12.48 3.08 -7.08
CA ARG A 16 -11.25 3.58 -6.47
C ARG A 16 -11.15 3.12 -5.02
N LEU A 17 -10.02 2.53 -4.65
CA LEU A 17 -9.78 2.04 -3.30
C LEU A 17 -8.89 3.03 -2.54
N ALA A 18 -9.12 3.14 -1.23
CA ALA A 18 -8.25 3.83 -0.31
C ALA A 18 -7.69 2.84 0.71
N MET A 19 -6.40 2.99 1.06
CA MET A 19 -5.73 2.18 2.07
C MET A 19 -5.00 3.08 3.06
N GLY A 20 -5.05 2.72 4.34
CA GLY A 20 -4.15 3.26 5.35
C GLY A 20 -2.86 2.46 5.35
N VAL A 21 -1.73 3.15 5.39
CA VAL A 21 -0.39 2.57 5.36
C VAL A 21 0.42 3.11 6.54
N GLU A 22 1.16 2.22 7.18
CA GLU A 22 2.17 2.53 8.19
C GLU A 22 3.56 2.19 7.63
N TYR A 23 4.56 3.01 7.95
CA TYR A 23 5.94 2.70 7.59
C TYR A 23 6.97 3.35 8.51
N ASP A 24 8.07 2.61 8.70
CA ASP A 24 9.33 3.15 9.18
C ASP A 24 10.12 3.71 7.98
N GLY A 25 10.23 5.04 7.92
CA GLY A 25 10.93 5.75 6.85
C GLY A 25 12.46 5.64 6.88
N SER A 26 13.07 5.06 7.92
CA SER A 26 14.52 5.10 8.14
C SER A 26 15.37 4.54 6.99
N ARG A 27 14.81 3.62 6.21
CA ARG A 27 15.48 2.98 5.05
C ARG A 27 15.03 3.53 3.69
N PHE A 28 14.20 4.57 3.69
CA PHE A 28 13.62 5.15 2.49
C PHE A 28 14.08 6.60 2.28
N CYS A 29 14.32 6.96 1.02
CA CYS A 29 14.58 8.33 0.59
C CYS A 29 13.28 9.14 0.40
N GLY A 30 12.33 8.95 1.33
CA GLY A 30 11.02 9.59 1.35
C GLY A 30 9.93 8.76 0.69
N PHE A 31 8.73 9.35 0.62
CA PHE A 31 7.57 8.66 0.06
C PHE A 31 7.69 8.48 -1.46
N GLN A 32 7.91 9.57 -2.17
CA GLN A 32 7.75 9.63 -3.63
C GLN A 32 8.75 8.74 -4.36
N ARG A 33 8.28 8.03 -5.40
CA ARG A 33 9.13 7.20 -6.26
C ARG A 33 10.28 7.99 -6.89
N LEU A 34 11.48 7.45 -6.78
CA LEU A 34 12.71 7.97 -7.35
C LEU A 34 13.28 6.97 -8.37
N LYS A 35 14.15 7.43 -9.27
CA LYS A 35 14.82 6.56 -10.26
C LYS A 35 15.99 5.76 -9.69
N HIS A 36 16.57 6.23 -8.58
CA HIS A 36 17.90 5.78 -8.13
C HIS A 36 17.97 5.45 -6.64
N ALA A 37 16.84 5.49 -5.92
CA ALA A 37 16.80 5.30 -4.48
C ALA A 37 15.49 4.64 -4.06
N ALA A 38 15.52 3.93 -2.93
CA ALA A 38 14.34 3.30 -2.37
C ALA A 38 13.33 4.35 -1.90
N SER A 39 12.04 4.12 -2.19
CA SER A 39 10.96 4.97 -1.72
C SER A 39 9.77 4.11 -1.25
N VAL A 40 8.98 4.67 -0.35
CA VAL A 40 7.78 4.00 0.18
C VAL A 40 6.76 3.75 -0.93
N GLN A 41 6.54 4.74 -1.81
CA GLN A 41 5.63 4.61 -2.95
C GLN A 41 6.01 3.43 -3.85
N GLN A 42 7.29 3.28 -4.21
CA GLN A 42 7.72 2.18 -5.05
C GLN A 42 7.49 0.82 -4.37
N ALA A 43 7.83 0.71 -3.09
CA ALA A 43 7.61 -0.53 -2.33
C ALA A 43 6.13 -0.95 -2.33
N ILE A 44 5.21 0.01 -2.14
CA ILE A 44 3.78 -0.25 -2.16
C ILE A 44 3.28 -0.58 -3.58
N GLU A 45 3.68 0.19 -4.60
CA GLU A 45 3.31 -0.07 -6.00
C GLU A 45 3.75 -1.48 -6.43
N ASP A 46 4.98 -1.87 -6.09
CA ASP A 46 5.54 -3.18 -6.44
C ASP A 46 4.81 -4.33 -5.69
N ALA A 47 4.41 -4.12 -4.43
CA ALA A 47 3.62 -5.09 -3.68
C ALA A 47 2.19 -5.23 -4.23
N LEU A 48 1.50 -4.12 -4.48
CA LEU A 48 0.16 -4.12 -5.07
C LEU A 48 0.16 -4.71 -6.48
N ALA A 49 1.21 -4.48 -7.27
CA ALA A 49 1.35 -5.04 -8.61
C ALA A 49 1.42 -6.58 -8.59
N LYS A 50 2.04 -7.18 -7.58
CA LYS A 50 2.05 -8.64 -7.42
C LYS A 50 0.68 -9.19 -7.07
N VAL A 51 -0.07 -8.50 -6.22
CA VAL A 51 -1.46 -8.86 -5.95
C VAL A 51 -2.24 -8.74 -7.26
N ALA A 52 -2.21 -7.58 -7.91
CA ALA A 52 -2.93 -7.28 -9.14
C ALA A 52 -2.60 -8.23 -10.31
N GLY A 53 -1.34 -8.64 -10.46
CA GLY A 53 -0.83 -9.24 -11.70
C GLY A 53 -0.65 -8.22 -12.83
N ALA A 54 -0.70 -6.92 -12.51
CA ALA A 54 -0.57 -5.80 -13.44
C ALA A 54 -0.01 -4.57 -12.69
N PRO A 55 0.62 -3.60 -13.37
CA PRO A 55 1.13 -2.39 -12.72
C PRO A 55 0.02 -1.61 -11.99
N VAL A 56 0.32 -1.15 -10.77
CA VAL A 56 -0.56 -0.29 -9.97
C VAL A 56 0.13 1.04 -9.73
N ARG A 57 -0.62 2.14 -9.87
CA ARG A 57 -0.17 3.49 -9.52
C ARG A 57 -0.98 4.00 -8.33
N ILE A 58 -0.28 4.51 -7.32
CA ILE A 58 -0.90 5.05 -6.12
C ILE A 58 -0.73 6.56 -6.03
N HIS A 59 -1.65 7.20 -5.33
CA HIS A 59 -1.58 8.60 -4.93
C HIS A 59 -1.71 8.71 -3.43
N ALA A 60 -0.81 9.46 -2.80
CA ALA A 60 -0.80 9.67 -1.35
C ALA A 60 -1.56 10.94 -0.94
N SER A 61 -2.09 10.95 0.28
CA SER A 61 -2.66 12.14 0.92
C SER A 61 -1.62 13.23 1.20
N GLY A 62 -0.35 12.84 1.34
CA GLY A 62 0.78 13.75 1.55
C GLY A 62 2.12 13.06 1.28
N ARG A 63 3.15 13.84 0.93
CA ARG A 63 4.52 13.32 0.79
C ARG A 63 5.24 13.44 2.13
N THR A 64 6.12 12.49 2.41
CA THR A 64 7.08 12.55 3.52
C THR A 64 8.49 12.57 2.97
N ASP A 65 9.38 13.29 3.67
CA ASP A 65 10.79 13.40 3.33
C ASP A 65 11.57 12.15 3.76
N SER A 66 12.86 12.10 3.38
CA SER A 66 13.75 10.97 3.72
C SER A 66 13.82 10.74 5.23
N GLY A 67 13.67 9.50 5.65
CA GLY A 67 13.71 9.13 7.07
C GLY A 67 12.42 9.38 7.86
N VAL A 68 11.43 10.08 7.31
CA VAL A 68 10.18 10.38 8.03
C VAL A 68 9.26 9.17 8.05
N HIS A 69 8.66 8.88 9.22
CA HIS A 69 7.73 7.77 9.44
C HIS A 69 6.26 8.21 9.28
N ALA A 70 5.34 7.25 9.13
CA ALA A 70 3.90 7.50 9.23
C ALA A 70 3.18 6.29 9.80
N THR A 71 2.12 6.52 10.59
CA THR A 71 1.28 5.45 11.15
C THR A 71 -0.07 5.28 10.45
N ARG A 72 -0.51 6.31 9.70
CA ARG A 72 -1.79 6.34 8.98
C ARG A 72 -1.73 7.18 7.71
N GLN A 73 -0.69 6.97 6.89
CA GLN A 73 -0.63 7.57 5.58
C GLN A 73 -1.79 7.02 4.73
N VAL A 74 -2.63 7.89 4.18
CA VAL A 74 -3.69 7.44 3.27
C VAL A 74 -3.15 7.44 1.84
N ILE A 75 -3.40 6.36 1.12
CA ILE A 75 -3.18 6.27 -0.31
C ILE A 75 -4.49 5.89 -1.01
N HIS A 76 -4.61 6.22 -2.29
CA HIS A 76 -5.64 5.67 -3.15
C HIS A 76 -5.09 5.22 -4.49
N PHE A 77 -5.80 4.29 -5.14
CA PHE A 77 -5.51 3.82 -6.49
C PHE A 77 -6.77 3.27 -7.16
N ASP A 78 -6.74 3.23 -8.49
CA ASP A 78 -7.74 2.54 -9.30
C ASP A 78 -7.21 1.13 -9.59
N PRO A 79 -7.78 0.07 -8.98
CA PRO A 79 -7.29 -1.28 -9.15
C PRO A 79 -7.54 -1.77 -10.58
N PRO A 80 -6.54 -2.33 -11.28
CA PRO A 80 -6.73 -2.83 -12.65
C PRO A 80 -7.54 -4.13 -12.71
N VAL A 81 -7.72 -4.78 -11.56
CA VAL A 81 -8.47 -6.04 -11.39
C VAL A 81 -9.25 -5.97 -10.10
N GLN A 82 -10.44 -6.57 -10.07
CA GLN A 82 -11.21 -6.66 -8.84
C GLN A 82 -10.65 -7.76 -7.94
N ARG A 83 -10.48 -7.46 -6.65
CA ARG A 83 -10.15 -8.43 -5.61
C ARG A 83 -10.87 -8.08 -4.32
N THR A 84 -10.95 -9.08 -3.45
CA THR A 84 -11.52 -8.95 -2.11
C THR A 84 -10.62 -8.09 -1.23
N GLU A 85 -11.19 -7.54 -0.17
CA GLU A 85 -10.46 -6.71 0.79
C GLU A 85 -9.27 -7.47 1.40
N LYS A 86 -9.50 -8.73 1.81
CA LYS A 86 -8.43 -9.60 2.30
C LYS A 86 -7.28 -9.75 1.31
N ALA A 87 -7.58 -9.95 0.03
CA ALA A 87 -6.55 -10.14 -0.98
C ALA A 87 -5.67 -8.89 -1.14
N TRP A 88 -6.25 -7.69 -1.07
CA TRP A 88 -5.47 -6.46 -1.11
C TRP A 88 -4.61 -6.29 0.14
N ILE A 89 -5.16 -6.51 1.33
CA ILE A 89 -4.45 -6.28 2.60
C ILE A 89 -3.37 -7.33 2.84
N PHE A 90 -3.74 -8.61 2.94
CA PHE A 90 -2.77 -9.66 3.24
C PHE A 90 -1.84 -9.93 2.06
N GLY A 91 -2.35 -9.80 0.84
CA GLY A 91 -1.55 -9.94 -0.36
C GLY A 91 -0.49 -8.86 -0.46
N ALA A 92 -0.83 -7.59 -0.16
CA ALA A 92 0.16 -6.52 -0.13
C ALA A 92 1.17 -6.74 1.00
N ASN A 93 0.71 -7.01 2.23
CA ASN A 93 1.59 -7.16 3.40
C ASN A 93 2.56 -8.33 3.28
N THR A 94 2.17 -9.40 2.58
CA THR A 94 3.08 -10.52 2.26
C THR A 94 4.20 -10.11 1.30
N ASN A 95 3.97 -9.09 0.48
CA ASN A 95 4.88 -8.64 -0.57
C ASN A 95 5.64 -7.35 -0.24
N LEU A 96 5.26 -6.65 0.84
CA LEU A 96 5.90 -5.45 1.33
C LEU A 96 7.22 -5.77 2.06
N PRO A 97 8.18 -4.83 2.09
CA PRO A 97 9.29 -4.87 3.04
C PRO A 97 8.76 -4.86 4.48
N ARG A 98 9.55 -5.39 5.42
CA ARG A 98 9.17 -5.44 6.86
C ARG A 98 8.89 -4.06 7.49
N ASP A 99 9.39 -3.02 6.86
CA ASP A 99 9.31 -1.64 7.34
C ASP A 99 8.03 -0.93 6.84
N VAL A 100 7.12 -1.61 6.13
CA VAL A 100 5.86 -1.06 5.57
C VAL A 100 4.71 -2.05 5.78
N ALA A 101 3.53 -1.56 6.19
CA ALA A 101 2.32 -2.36 6.42
C ALA A 101 1.02 -1.63 6.08
#